data_AF-A0A2X1SDR7-F1
#
_entry.id   AF-A0A2X1SDR7-F1
#
_cell.length_a   1.000
_cell.length_b   1.000
_cell.length_c   1.000
_cell.angle_alpha   90.00
_cell.angle_beta   90.00
_cell.angle_gamma   90.00
#
_symmetry.space_group_name_H-M   'P 1'
#
loop_
_entity.id
_entity.type
_entity.pdbx_description
1 polymer ?
#
loop_
_entity_poly.entity_id
_entity_poly.type
_entity_poly.pdbx_seq_one_letter_code
_entity_poly.pdbx_strand_id
1 'polypeptide(L)'
;MQPEADSRSYTLGGFVQDKINFDLDSHNFAVIPGVRVVHQSTKPENLSDLAANSSVLSESSVANLYGKNSDTQVLPSLTFQYDLTPRLMTYLQYQRGAQFPNASQLYGSWNLGSSYAGSQQYALIGNTDLKTETSDNLEWGLKGEVTEGITLRTALFYNSYKNFIAYTRYTRANNPGQFTNVPSNIYTIYQAENRDKAYIYGG
;
A
#
# COMPACT_ATOMS: atom_id res chain seq x y z
N MET A 1 -25.10 11.83 -3.80
CA MET A 1 -23.92 11.87 -2.92
C MET A 1 -22.73 11.37 -3.70
N GLN A 2 -21.60 12.05 -3.62
CA GLN A 2 -20.34 11.58 -4.20
C GLN A 2 -19.88 10.29 -3.51
N PRO A 3 -19.17 9.39 -4.21
CA PRO A 3 -18.73 8.10 -3.64
C PRO A 3 -17.57 8.24 -2.65
N GLU A 4 -16.85 9.35 -2.68
CA GLU A 4 -15.72 9.69 -1.80
C GLU A 4 -15.60 11.21 -1.63
N ALA A 5 -14.84 11.65 -0.63
CA ALA A 5 -14.51 13.06 -0.45
C ALA A 5 -13.62 13.57 -1.58
N ASP A 6 -13.84 14.82 -2.01
CA ASP A 6 -12.77 15.56 -2.67
C ASP A 6 -11.53 15.51 -1.78
N SER A 7 -10.35 15.32 -2.39
CA SER A 7 -9.13 15.18 -1.62
C SER A 7 -7.93 15.72 -2.37
N ARG A 8 -6.96 16.21 -1.59
CA ARG A 8 -5.69 16.67 -2.10
C ARG A 8 -4.59 15.79 -1.56
N SER A 9 -3.88 15.13 -2.47
CA SER A 9 -2.71 14.31 -2.17
C SER A 9 -1.43 14.95 -2.67
N TYR A 10 -0.37 14.82 -1.89
CA TYR A 10 0.97 15.28 -2.21
C TYR A 10 1.97 14.18 -1.92
N THR A 11 2.80 13.85 -2.91
CA THR A 11 3.85 12.83 -2.78
C THR A 11 5.19 13.44 -3.18
N LEU A 12 6.16 13.33 -2.28
CA LEU A 12 7.56 13.69 -2.48
C LEU A 12 8.42 12.45 -2.43
N GLY A 13 9.35 12.32 -3.36
CA GLY A 13 10.29 11.21 -3.38
C GLY A 13 11.70 11.67 -3.74
N GLY A 14 12.69 11.11 -3.06
CA GLY A 14 14.10 11.22 -3.42
C GLY A 14 14.74 9.83 -3.41
N PHE A 15 15.71 9.60 -4.28
CA PHE A 15 16.47 8.35 -4.30
C PHE A 15 17.95 8.60 -4.58
N VAL A 16 18.80 7.75 -4.01
CA VAL A 16 20.23 7.67 -4.31
C VAL A 16 20.58 6.21 -4.47
N GLN A 17 21.35 5.90 -5.50
CA GLN A 17 21.83 4.56 -5.79
C GLN A 17 23.22 4.67 -6.39
N ASP A 18 24.09 3.74 -6.03
CA ASP A 18 25.43 3.63 -6.60
C ASP A 18 25.68 2.19 -7.07
N LYS A 19 26.58 2.02 -8.05
CA LYS A 19 27.04 0.71 -8.50
C LYS A 19 28.56 0.66 -8.35
N ILE A 20 29.01 -0.15 -7.40
CA ILE A 20 30.42 -0.32 -7.08
C ILE A 20 30.87 -1.64 -7.67
N ASN A 21 31.77 -1.58 -8.67
CA ASN A 21 32.34 -2.76 -9.30
C ASN A 21 33.68 -3.09 -8.65
N PHE A 22 33.92 -4.38 -8.50
CA PHE A 22 35.13 -4.98 -7.97
C PHE A 22 35.55 -6.12 -8.89
N ASP A 23 36.85 -6.36 -8.96
CA ASP A 23 37.38 -7.63 -9.45
C ASP A 23 37.49 -8.57 -8.24
N LEU A 24 36.75 -9.69 -8.28
CA LEU A 24 36.78 -10.73 -7.27
C LEU A 24 37.14 -12.05 -7.97
N ASP A 25 38.37 -12.52 -7.73
CA ASP A 25 38.89 -13.75 -8.33
C ASP A 25 38.86 -13.72 -9.88
N SER A 26 39.29 -12.60 -10.51
CA SER A 26 39.23 -12.38 -11.97
C SER A 26 37.81 -12.38 -12.55
N HIS A 27 36.78 -12.29 -11.70
CA HIS A 27 35.39 -12.16 -12.10
C HIS A 27 34.85 -10.80 -11.66
N ASN A 28 33.99 -10.22 -12.48
CA ASN A 28 33.36 -8.95 -12.14
C ASN A 28 32.27 -9.17 -11.07
N PHE A 29 32.42 -8.46 -9.97
CA PHE A 29 31.51 -8.44 -8.84
C PHE A 29 30.99 -7.02 -8.65
N ALA A 30 29.68 -6.84 -8.54
CA ALA A 30 29.09 -5.53 -8.30
C ALA A 30 28.21 -5.52 -7.05
N VAL A 31 28.39 -4.50 -6.21
CA VAL A 31 27.51 -4.18 -5.10
C VAL A 31 26.75 -2.91 -5.45
N ILE A 32 25.43 -2.96 -5.34
CA ILE A 32 24.53 -1.89 -5.73
C ILE A 32 23.65 -1.52 -4.54
N PRO A 33 24.14 -0.69 -3.62
CA PRO A 33 23.32 -0.12 -2.57
C PRO A 33 22.44 1.00 -3.13
N GLY A 34 21.22 1.09 -2.63
CA GLY A 34 20.30 2.17 -2.95
C GLY A 34 19.36 2.45 -1.79
N VAL A 35 18.88 3.68 -1.73
CA VAL A 35 17.85 4.09 -0.79
C VAL A 35 16.93 5.08 -1.45
N ARG A 36 15.63 4.88 -1.27
CA ARG A 36 14.58 5.82 -1.68
C ARG A 36 13.81 6.24 -0.44
N VAL A 37 13.51 7.53 -0.32
CA VAL A 37 12.63 8.07 0.72
C VAL A 37 11.42 8.66 0.02
N VAL A 38 10.22 8.25 0.43
CA VAL A 38 8.97 8.76 -0.09
C VAL A 38 8.12 9.26 1.05
N HIS A 39 7.62 10.49 0.95
CA HIS A 39 6.63 11.06 1.86
C HIS A 39 5.33 11.27 1.08
N GLN A 40 4.22 10.75 1.60
CA GLN A 40 2.89 11.03 1.09
C GLN A 40 2.04 11.68 2.17
N SER A 41 1.33 12.73 1.79
CA SER A 41 0.34 13.40 2.64
C SER A 41 -0.93 13.60 1.85
N THR A 42 -2.03 13.08 2.38
CA THR A 42 -3.35 13.13 1.78
C THR A 42 -4.30 13.78 2.78
N LYS A 43 -5.05 14.79 2.35
CA LYS A 43 -6.05 15.48 3.17
C LYS A 43 -7.38 15.53 2.44
N PRO A 44 -8.52 15.37 3.13
CA PRO A 44 -9.80 15.60 2.51
C PRO A 44 -10.03 17.11 2.35
N GLU A 45 -10.76 17.49 1.31
CA GLU A 45 -11.24 18.85 1.03
C GLU A 45 -12.75 18.80 0.80
N ASN A 46 -13.44 19.95 0.89
CA ASN A 46 -14.87 20.09 0.61
C ASN A 46 -15.77 19.06 1.34
N LEU A 47 -15.49 18.78 2.62
CA LEU A 47 -16.25 17.81 3.42
C LEU A 47 -17.75 18.14 3.53
N SER A 48 -18.13 19.41 3.33
CA SER A 48 -19.52 19.87 3.22
C SER A 48 -20.29 19.15 2.11
N ASP A 49 -19.63 18.76 1.03
CA ASP A 49 -20.26 18.16 -0.16
C ASP A 49 -20.66 16.70 0.07
N LEU A 50 -20.01 16.03 1.03
CA LEU A 50 -20.38 14.69 1.51
C LEU A 50 -21.62 14.72 2.41
N ALA A 51 -21.82 15.83 3.13
CA ALA A 51 -23.02 16.05 3.94
C ALA A 51 -24.15 16.69 3.11
N ALA A 52 -23.86 17.23 1.93
CA ALA A 52 -24.83 17.91 1.08
C ALA A 52 -25.98 16.97 0.68
N ASN A 53 -27.22 17.42 0.94
CA ASN A 53 -28.47 16.69 0.72
C ASN A 53 -28.68 15.44 1.58
N SER A 54 -27.94 15.30 2.69
CA SER A 54 -28.23 14.29 3.72
C SER A 54 -29.05 14.91 4.86
N SER A 55 -30.12 14.25 5.28
CA SER A 55 -30.90 14.65 6.47
C SER A 55 -30.31 14.13 7.79
N VAL A 56 -29.23 13.35 7.73
CA VAL A 56 -28.66 12.61 8.87
C VAL A 56 -27.15 12.81 9.05
N LEU A 57 -26.47 13.53 8.15
CA LEU A 57 -25.05 13.85 8.22
C LEU A 57 -24.88 15.36 8.31
N SER A 58 -24.10 15.83 9.29
CA SER A 58 -23.57 17.20 9.29
C SER A 58 -22.12 17.21 8.83
N GLU A 59 -21.65 18.35 8.34
CA GLU A 59 -20.24 18.56 8.00
C GLU A 59 -19.31 18.25 9.19
N SER A 60 -19.73 18.58 10.42
CA SER A 60 -18.98 18.25 11.65
C SER A 60 -18.87 16.74 11.91
N SER A 61 -19.88 15.95 11.57
CA SER A 61 -19.82 14.48 11.67
C SER A 61 -18.84 13.90 10.65
N VAL A 62 -18.78 14.47 9.44
CA VAL A 62 -17.84 14.05 8.40
C VAL A 62 -16.40 14.47 8.74
N ALA A 63 -16.20 15.66 9.30
CA ALA A 63 -14.90 16.13 9.77
C ALA A 63 -14.31 15.29 10.92
N ASN A 64 -15.15 14.72 11.78
CA ASN A 64 -14.71 13.77 12.81
C ASN A 64 -14.40 12.37 12.26
N LEU A 65 -14.86 12.04 11.05
CA LEU A 65 -14.64 10.75 10.40
C LEU A 65 -13.39 10.75 9.51
N TYR A 66 -13.08 11.89 8.88
CA TYR A 66 -11.98 11.99 7.93
C TYR A 66 -10.91 13.01 8.37
N GLY A 67 -9.85 12.51 9.02
CA GLY A 67 -8.63 13.25 9.31
C GLY A 67 -7.60 13.24 8.19
N LYS A 68 -6.56 14.08 8.29
CA LYS A 68 -5.40 14.03 7.39
C LYS A 68 -4.60 12.74 7.64
N ASN A 69 -4.23 12.03 6.58
CA ASN A 69 -3.26 10.93 6.63
C ASN A 69 -1.92 11.38 6.03
N SER A 70 -0.81 11.08 6.69
CA SER A 70 0.52 11.32 6.13
C SER A 70 1.53 10.35 6.68
N ASP A 71 2.43 9.88 5.83
CA ASP A 71 3.44 8.90 6.19
C ASP A 71 4.72 9.08 5.37
N THR A 72 5.85 8.68 5.94
CA THR A 72 7.16 8.72 5.29
C THR A 72 7.79 7.33 5.35
N GLN A 73 8.13 6.78 4.19
CA GLN A 73 8.73 5.46 4.07
C GLN A 73 10.16 5.55 3.55
N VAL A 74 11.07 4.86 4.24
CA VAL A 74 12.45 4.65 3.81
C VAL A 74 12.56 3.26 3.20
N LEU A 75 12.97 3.22 1.94
CA LEU A 75 12.95 2.06 1.06
C LEU A 75 14.40 1.72 0.65
N PRO A 76 15.15 1.00 1.50
CA PRO A 76 16.47 0.50 1.15
C PRO A 76 16.37 -0.59 0.08
N SER A 77 17.39 -0.64 -0.76
CA SER A 77 17.63 -1.70 -1.74
C SER A 77 19.10 -2.08 -1.75
N LEU A 78 19.40 -3.36 -1.90
CA LEU A 78 20.76 -3.85 -2.01
C LEU A 78 20.80 -4.98 -3.02
N THR A 79 21.63 -4.86 -4.05
CA THR A 79 21.84 -5.92 -5.04
C THR A 79 23.30 -6.31 -5.10
N PHE A 80 23.55 -7.61 -5.11
CA PHE A 80 24.84 -8.22 -5.42
C PHE A 80 24.76 -8.85 -6.80
N GLN A 81 25.78 -8.66 -7.62
CA GLN A 81 25.93 -9.31 -8.92
C GLN A 81 27.30 -9.94 -8.99
N TYR A 82 27.39 -11.17 -9.49
CA TYR A 82 28.64 -11.88 -9.67
C TYR A 82 28.62 -12.61 -11.00
N ASP A 83 29.56 -12.29 -11.87
CA ASP A 83 29.71 -12.95 -13.15
C ASP A 83 30.35 -14.33 -12.92
N LEU A 84 29.58 -15.41 -13.13
CA LEU A 84 30.07 -16.80 -13.03
C LEU A 84 30.94 -17.17 -14.23
N THR A 85 30.62 -16.60 -15.40
CA THR A 85 31.42 -16.64 -16.62
C THR A 85 31.24 -15.30 -17.34
N PRO A 86 32.03 -14.98 -18.39
CA PRO A 86 31.83 -13.75 -19.17
C PRO A 86 30.43 -13.58 -19.78
N ARG A 87 29.64 -14.66 -19.83
CA ARG A 87 28.29 -14.67 -20.40
C ARG A 87 27.19 -15.08 -19.42
N LEU A 88 27.52 -15.47 -18.18
CA LEU A 88 26.57 -15.95 -17.18
C LEU A 88 26.78 -15.22 -15.86
N MET A 89 25.71 -14.66 -15.31
CA MET A 89 25.76 -13.90 -14.06
C MET A 89 24.72 -14.41 -13.06
N THR A 90 25.10 -14.45 -11.79
CA THR A 90 24.17 -14.62 -10.67
C THR A 90 23.97 -13.31 -9.93
N TYR A 91 22.78 -13.10 -9.41
CA TYR A 91 22.48 -11.94 -8.58
C TYR A 91 21.65 -12.33 -7.37
N LEU A 92 21.81 -11.54 -6.32
CA LEU A 92 20.97 -11.56 -5.13
C LEU A 92 20.51 -10.13 -4.87
N GLN A 93 19.21 -9.90 -4.86
CA GLN A 93 18.63 -8.58 -4.61
C GLN A 93 17.69 -8.61 -3.41
N TYR A 94 17.79 -7.57 -2.60
CA TYR A 94 16.84 -7.20 -1.57
C TYR A 94 16.27 -5.82 -1.89
N GLN A 95 14.95 -5.68 -1.83
CA GLN A 95 14.28 -4.40 -2.03
C GLN A 95 13.12 -4.25 -1.05
N ARG A 96 13.04 -3.11 -0.37
CA ARG A 96 11.85 -2.73 0.39
C ARG A 96 10.91 -1.91 -0.48
N GLY A 97 9.64 -2.31 -0.56
CA GLY A 97 8.58 -1.59 -1.25
C GLY A 97 7.57 -0.97 -0.28
N ALA A 98 6.85 0.05 -0.74
CA ALA A 98 5.73 0.63 -0.01
C ALA A 98 4.58 1.01 -0.95
N GLN A 99 3.35 0.84 -0.47
CA GLN A 99 2.12 1.27 -1.13
C GLN A 99 1.28 2.06 -0.11
N PHE A 100 1.26 3.38 -0.30
CA PHE A 100 0.52 4.29 0.56
C PHE A 100 -0.99 4.15 0.34
N PRO A 101 -1.83 4.37 1.37
CA PRO A 101 -3.27 4.36 1.22
C PRO A 101 -3.74 5.39 0.18
N ASN A 102 -4.72 5.02 -0.64
CA ASN A 102 -5.32 5.93 -1.62
C ASN A 102 -6.52 6.71 -1.04
N ALA A 103 -6.97 7.73 -1.76
CA ALA A 103 -8.08 8.60 -1.32
C ALA A 103 -9.36 7.81 -1.01
N SER A 104 -9.72 6.81 -1.83
CA SER A 104 -10.92 5.99 -1.61
C SER A 104 -10.82 5.13 -0.35
N GLN A 105 -9.64 4.57 -0.07
CA GLN A 105 -9.38 3.79 1.15
C GLN A 105 -9.42 4.67 2.40
N LEU A 106 -9.00 5.94 2.31
CA LEU A 106 -8.98 6.90 3.42
C LEU A 106 -10.35 7.58 3.63
N TYR A 107 -11.02 7.98 2.55
CA TYR A 107 -12.17 8.91 2.56
C TYR A 107 -13.40 8.42 1.79
N GLY A 108 -13.46 7.14 1.42
CA GLY A 108 -14.64 6.55 0.81
C GLY A 108 -15.87 6.67 1.73
N SER A 109 -17.02 7.02 1.18
CA SER A 109 -18.23 7.37 1.96
C SER A 109 -19.52 6.83 1.32
N TRP A 110 -19.39 5.82 0.46
CA TRP A 110 -20.49 5.34 -0.36
C TRP A 110 -21.66 4.83 0.49
N ASN A 111 -22.88 5.30 0.16
CA ASN A 111 -24.17 4.93 0.80
C ASN A 111 -24.32 5.39 2.27
N LEU A 112 -23.47 6.32 2.74
CA LEU A 112 -23.46 6.80 4.13
C LEU A 112 -24.70 7.65 4.52
N GLY A 113 -25.21 8.50 3.62
CA GLY A 113 -26.41 9.32 3.86
C GLY A 113 -27.72 8.69 3.37
N SER A 114 -27.69 7.44 2.93
CA SER A 114 -28.84 6.76 2.36
C SER A 114 -29.67 6.05 3.44
N SER A 115 -31.00 6.11 3.31
CA SER A 115 -31.93 5.56 4.31
C SER A 115 -33.15 4.90 3.65
N TYR A 116 -32.92 4.03 2.66
CA TYR A 116 -33.99 3.33 1.93
C TYR A 116 -34.09 1.83 2.26
N ALA A 117 -33.05 1.24 2.86
CA ALA A 117 -32.97 -0.20 3.09
C ALA A 117 -33.26 -0.65 4.54
N GLY A 118 -33.77 0.25 5.38
CA GLY A 118 -34.11 -0.05 6.79
C GLY A 118 -32.93 -0.69 7.55
N SER A 119 -33.16 -1.81 8.21
CA SER A 119 -32.10 -2.54 8.96
C SER A 119 -31.05 -3.23 8.09
N GLN A 120 -31.23 -3.25 6.76
CA GLN A 120 -30.26 -3.80 5.79
C GLN A 120 -29.33 -2.73 5.22
N GLN A 121 -29.49 -1.47 5.65
CA GLN A 121 -28.68 -0.37 5.16
C GLN A 121 -27.19 -0.57 5.50
N TYR A 122 -26.35 -0.40 4.48
CA TYR A 122 -24.91 -0.57 4.55
C TYR A 122 -24.17 0.62 3.95
N ALA A 123 -22.96 0.87 4.43
CA ALA A 123 -22.09 1.91 3.89
C ALA A 123 -20.65 1.38 3.71
N LEU A 124 -19.95 1.91 2.71
CA LEU A 124 -18.50 1.78 2.62
C LEU A 124 -17.89 3.02 3.28
N ILE A 125 -16.99 2.79 4.22
CA ILE A 125 -16.38 3.86 5.01
C ILE A 125 -14.86 3.73 4.92
N GLY A 126 -14.20 4.79 4.47
CA GLY A 126 -12.76 4.91 4.49
C GLY A 126 -12.21 4.94 5.92
N ASN A 127 -10.91 4.76 6.05
CA ASN A 127 -10.24 4.76 7.35
C ASN A 127 -8.99 5.63 7.26
N THR A 128 -8.96 6.74 7.99
CA THR A 128 -7.83 7.67 7.95
C THR A 128 -6.64 7.21 8.77
N ASP A 129 -6.82 6.19 9.62
CA ASP A 129 -5.78 5.60 10.45
C ASP A 129 -5.04 4.44 9.74
N LEU A 130 -5.30 4.26 8.44
CA LEU A 130 -4.57 3.28 7.63
C LEU A 130 -3.08 3.58 7.61
N LYS A 131 -2.31 2.53 7.85
CA LYS A 131 -0.87 2.49 7.69
C LYS A 131 -0.50 2.11 6.27
N THR A 132 0.65 2.60 5.81
CA THR A 132 1.24 2.21 4.54
C THR A 132 1.52 0.69 4.49
N GLU A 133 1.15 0.08 3.38
CA GLU A 133 1.54 -1.29 3.06
C GLU A 133 3.03 -1.31 2.78
N THR A 134 3.76 -2.26 3.38
CA THR A 134 5.20 -2.42 3.15
C THR A 134 5.53 -3.84 2.74
N SER A 135 6.55 -3.99 1.90
CA SER A 135 7.04 -5.29 1.45
C SER A 135 8.55 -5.38 1.60
N ASP A 136 9.03 -6.55 2.01
CA ASP A 136 10.43 -6.93 2.00
C ASP A 136 10.59 -8.06 0.97
N ASN A 137 11.28 -7.75 -0.14
CA ASN A 137 11.41 -8.62 -1.30
C ASN A 137 12.85 -9.11 -1.40
N LEU A 138 13.05 -10.42 -1.43
CA LEU A 138 14.33 -11.07 -1.65
C LEU A 138 14.23 -11.90 -2.93
N GLU A 139 15.16 -11.72 -3.86
CA GLU A 139 15.22 -12.49 -5.09
C GLU A 139 16.65 -12.90 -5.39
N TRP A 140 16.84 -14.17 -5.71
CA TRP A 140 18.10 -14.72 -6.20
C TRP A 140 17.87 -15.25 -7.60
N GLY A 141 18.78 -14.94 -8.53
CA GLY A 141 18.63 -15.40 -9.90
C GLY A 141 19.92 -15.67 -10.63
N LEU A 142 19.76 -16.31 -11.78
CA LEU A 142 20.78 -16.60 -12.76
C LEU A 142 20.27 -16.11 -14.11
N LYS A 143 21.09 -15.35 -14.82
CA LYS A 143 20.78 -14.90 -16.17
C LYS A 143 22.01 -14.89 -17.05
N GLY A 144 21.85 -15.34 -18.28
CA GLY A 144 22.90 -15.29 -19.29
C GLY A 144 22.96 -16.56 -20.13
N GLU A 145 24.08 -16.75 -20.80
CA GLU A 145 24.33 -17.90 -21.66
C GLU A 145 25.21 -18.92 -20.92
N VAL A 146 24.67 -20.13 -20.73
CA VAL A 146 25.38 -21.22 -20.04
C VAL A 146 26.36 -21.89 -21.00
N THR A 147 25.96 -22.05 -22.26
CA THR A 147 26.78 -22.52 -23.38
C THR A 147 26.26 -21.92 -24.68
N GLU A 148 27.05 -21.99 -25.75
CA GLU A 148 26.71 -21.39 -27.03
C GLU A 148 25.32 -21.82 -27.52
N GLY A 149 24.44 -20.82 -27.72
CA GLY A 149 23.06 -21.04 -28.14
C GLY A 149 22.06 -21.39 -27.03
N ILE A 150 22.49 -21.54 -25.76
CA ILE A 150 21.60 -21.84 -24.62
C ILE A 150 21.60 -20.69 -23.61
N THR A 151 20.51 -19.92 -23.62
CA THR A 151 20.24 -18.87 -22.62
C THR A 151 19.43 -19.42 -21.46
N LEU A 152 19.90 -19.19 -20.24
CA LEU A 152 19.20 -19.50 -19.00
C LEU A 152 18.73 -18.21 -18.32
N ARG A 153 17.49 -18.20 -17.83
CA ARG A 153 16.94 -17.16 -16.96
C ARG A 153 16.08 -17.85 -15.91
N THR A 154 16.55 -17.84 -14.68
CA THR A 154 15.86 -18.46 -13.55
C THR A 154 15.95 -17.53 -12.36
N ALA A 155 14.91 -17.45 -11.56
CA ALA A 155 14.90 -16.65 -10.35
C ALA A 155 14.04 -17.31 -9.29
N LEU A 156 14.54 -17.38 -8.07
CA LEU A 156 13.77 -17.71 -6.88
C LEU A 156 13.47 -16.40 -6.14
N PHE A 157 12.23 -16.22 -5.71
CA PHE A 157 11.81 -15.02 -4.99
C PHE A 157 11.05 -15.36 -3.71
N TYR A 158 11.18 -14.48 -2.73
CA TYR A 158 10.48 -14.51 -1.45
C TYR A 158 10.10 -13.08 -1.08
N ASN A 159 8.80 -12.81 -1.03
CA ASN A 159 8.23 -11.52 -0.70
C ASN A 159 7.41 -11.64 0.58
N SER A 160 7.71 -10.79 1.56
CA SER A 160 6.91 -10.69 2.79
C SER A 160 6.25 -9.31 2.85
N TYR A 161 4.95 -9.30 3.07
CA TYR A 161 4.13 -8.10 3.06
C TYR A 161 3.56 -7.86 4.45
N LYS A 162 3.38 -6.58 4.78
CA LYS A 162 2.77 -6.13 6.03
C LYS A 162 1.75 -5.04 5.75
N ASN A 163 0.72 -5.00 6.59
CA ASN A 163 -0.33 -3.99 6.60
C ASN A 163 -1.26 -3.99 5.36
N PHE A 164 -1.46 -5.14 4.70
CA PHE A 164 -2.35 -5.21 3.53
C PHE A 164 -3.71 -4.57 3.81
N ILE A 165 -4.10 -3.59 3.01
CA ILE A 165 -5.34 -2.85 3.14
C ILE A 165 -6.43 -3.64 2.43
N ALA A 166 -7.39 -4.12 3.21
CA ALA A 166 -8.55 -4.81 2.69
C ALA A 166 -9.81 -4.39 3.45
N TYR A 167 -10.97 -4.58 2.81
CA TYR A 167 -12.25 -4.23 3.41
C TYR A 167 -12.74 -5.33 4.34
N THR A 168 -13.00 -4.97 5.59
CA THR A 168 -13.62 -5.83 6.60
C THR A 168 -15.07 -5.41 6.79
N ARG A 169 -15.95 -6.40 6.95
CA ARG A 169 -17.38 -6.18 7.20
C ARG A 169 -17.64 -6.18 8.71
N TYR A 170 -18.22 -5.09 9.20
CA TYR A 170 -18.69 -4.97 10.58
C TYR A 170 -20.20 -4.77 10.65
N THR A 171 -20.81 -5.30 11.72
CA THR A 171 -22.21 -5.05 12.05
C THR A 171 -22.32 -4.23 13.33
N ARG A 172 -23.29 -3.31 13.38
CA ARG A 172 -23.48 -2.40 14.52
C ARG A 172 -23.73 -3.15 15.84
N ALA A 173 -24.48 -4.24 15.77
CA ALA A 173 -24.81 -5.06 16.94
C ALA A 173 -23.57 -5.70 17.59
N ASN A 174 -22.61 -6.15 16.78
CA ASN A 174 -21.44 -6.88 17.28
C ASN A 174 -20.23 -5.97 17.52
N ASN A 175 -20.21 -4.77 16.92
CA ASN A 175 -19.04 -3.88 16.93
C ASN A 175 -19.45 -2.42 17.21
N PRO A 176 -20.14 -2.11 18.32
CA PRO A 176 -20.71 -0.79 18.57
C PRO A 176 -19.67 0.35 18.52
N GLY A 177 -18.43 0.09 18.93
CA GLY A 177 -17.33 1.07 18.89
C GLY A 177 -16.98 1.56 17.48
N GLN A 178 -17.07 0.70 16.46
CA GLN A 178 -16.82 1.07 15.06
C GLN A 178 -17.91 1.96 14.45
N PHE A 179 -19.04 2.10 15.16
CA PHE A 179 -20.19 2.87 14.69
C PHE A 179 -20.41 4.18 15.48
N THR A 180 -19.43 4.59 16.30
CA THR A 180 -19.53 5.79 17.16
C THR A 180 -19.79 7.05 16.34
N ASN A 181 -19.12 7.21 15.20
CA ASN A 181 -19.26 8.35 14.29
C ASN A 181 -20.06 8.00 13.02
N VAL A 182 -20.73 6.84 12.99
CA VAL A 182 -21.49 6.36 11.83
C VAL A 182 -22.98 6.65 12.04
N PRO A 183 -23.69 7.22 11.04
CA PRO A 183 -25.12 7.52 11.13
C PRO A 183 -25.96 6.33 11.61
N SER A 184 -26.92 6.57 12.48
CA SER A 184 -27.73 5.54 13.16
C SER A 184 -28.54 4.66 12.22
N ASN A 185 -28.85 5.16 11.01
CA ASN A 185 -29.51 4.41 9.93
C ASN A 185 -28.62 3.34 9.30
N ILE A 186 -27.30 3.33 9.52
CA ILE A 186 -26.38 2.31 8.98
C ILE A 186 -26.20 1.17 9.99
N TYR A 187 -26.46 -0.07 9.55
CA TYR A 187 -26.35 -1.28 10.39
C TYR A 187 -25.16 -2.17 10.03
N THR A 188 -24.64 -2.04 8.81
CA THR A 188 -23.43 -2.74 8.33
C THR A 188 -22.45 -1.75 7.71
N ILE A 189 -21.16 -1.86 8.02
CA ILE A 189 -20.11 -1.08 7.34
C ILE A 189 -19.09 -2.00 6.70
N TYR A 190 -18.58 -1.59 5.55
CA TYR A 190 -17.36 -2.13 4.96
C TYR A 190 -16.27 -1.10 5.15
N GLN A 191 -15.31 -1.39 6.03
CA GLN A 191 -14.25 -0.46 6.39
C GLN A 191 -12.90 -0.98 5.93
N ALA A 192 -12.07 -0.09 5.36
CA ALA A 192 -10.70 -0.42 4.98
C ALA A 192 -9.83 -0.58 6.23
N GLU A 193 -9.06 -1.65 6.30
CA GLU A 193 -8.19 -1.95 7.45
C GLU A 193 -6.90 -2.62 7.02
N ASN A 194 -5.83 -2.38 7.81
CA ASN A 194 -4.59 -3.12 7.68
C ASN A 194 -4.76 -4.54 8.25
N ARG A 195 -4.54 -5.55 7.41
CA ARG A 195 -4.58 -6.96 7.74
C ARG A 195 -3.21 -7.54 8.09
N ASP A 196 -3.24 -8.80 8.48
CA ASP A 196 -2.09 -9.63 8.83
C ASP A 196 -1.08 -9.75 7.67
N LYS A 197 0.07 -10.32 8.02
CA LYS A 197 1.18 -10.55 7.08
C LYS A 197 0.79 -11.53 5.99
N ALA A 198 1.26 -11.29 4.78
CA ALA A 198 1.20 -12.28 3.70
C ALA A 198 2.58 -12.57 3.14
N TYR A 199 2.74 -13.77 2.58
CA TYR A 199 3.99 -14.28 2.06
C TYR A 199 3.75 -14.83 0.66
N ILE A 200 4.60 -14.45 -0.29
CA ILE A 200 4.55 -14.92 -1.67
C ILE A 200 5.95 -15.38 -2.05
N TYR A 201 6.10 -16.63 -2.46
CA TYR A 201 7.39 -17.20 -2.85
C TYR A 201 7.22 -18.16 -4.02
N GLY A 202 8.28 -18.35 -4.79
CA GLY A 202 8.28 -19.21 -5.97
C GLY A 202 9.58 -19.11 -6.76
N GLY A 203 9.62 -19.77 -7.91
CA GLY A 203 10.70 -19.67 -8.88
C GLY A 203 10.57 -20.62 -10.05
#